data_AF-A0A804LXH4-F1
#
_entry.id   AF-A0A804LXH4-F1
#
_cell.length_a   1.000
_cell.length_b   1.000
_cell.length_c   1.000
_cell.angle_alpha   90.00
_cell.angle_beta   90.00
_cell.angle_gamma   90.00
#
_symmetry.space_group_name_H-M   'P 1'
#
loop_
_entity.id
_entity.type
_entity.pdbx_description
1 polymer ?
#
loop_
_entity_poly.entity_id
_entity_poly.type
_entity_poly.pdbx_seq_one_letter_code
_entity_poly.pdbx_strand_id
1 'polypeptide(L)'
;MALTARVLLVLAATLTVAVAILPATARAAWVDYPSGVPCGVTIPVEQCDPGDAAANSACMDVCHYGGCRRGGQCVSLGLARGRGCHCKC
;
A
#
# COMPACT_ATOMS: atom_id res chain seq x y z
N MET A 1 19.70 37.36 -21.57
CA MET A 1 20.12 36.15 -20.81
C MET A 1 19.63 36.14 -19.36
N ALA A 2 19.64 37.26 -18.62
CA ALA A 2 19.18 37.25 -17.22
C ALA A 2 17.69 36.89 -17.05
N LEU A 3 16.83 37.34 -17.97
CA LEU A 3 15.39 37.06 -17.93
C LEU A 3 15.10 35.56 -18.14
N THR A 4 15.76 34.92 -19.10
CA THR A 4 15.61 33.49 -19.39
C THR A 4 16.09 32.64 -18.22
N ALA A 5 17.21 33.01 -17.58
CA ALA A 5 17.69 32.31 -16.38
C ALA A 5 16.68 32.38 -15.22
N ARG A 6 16.07 33.55 -14.98
CA ARG A 6 15.05 33.72 -13.94
C ARG A 6 13.80 32.90 -14.23
N VAL A 7 13.30 32.92 -15.46
CA VAL A 7 12.12 32.14 -15.88
C VAL A 7 12.36 30.64 -15.70
N LEU A 8 13.53 30.14 -16.10
CA LEU A 8 13.90 28.73 -15.91
C LEU A 8 13.95 28.34 -14.43
N LEU A 9 14.47 29.22 -13.58
CA LEU A 9 14.56 28.96 -12.13
C LEU A 9 13.17 28.91 -11.49
N VAL A 10 12.26 29.80 -11.88
CA VAL A 10 10.86 29.77 -11.43
C VAL A 10 10.17 28.48 -11.89
N LEU A 11 10.31 28.10 -13.16
CA LEU A 11 9.71 26.87 -13.68
C LEU A 11 10.24 25.61 -12.97
N ALA A 12 11.54 25.55 -12.72
CA ALA A 12 12.16 24.46 -11.95
C ALA A 12 11.64 24.44 -10.50
N ALA A 13 11.50 25.60 -9.87
CA ALA A 13 10.94 25.70 -8.51
C ALA A 13 9.47 25.25 -8.48
N THR A 14 8.65 25.67 -9.45
CA THR A 14 7.25 25.23 -9.51
C THR A 14 7.12 23.73 -9.80
N LEU A 15 7.99 23.18 -10.65
CA LEU A 15 7.99 21.76 -10.97
C LEU A 15 8.42 20.91 -9.77
N THR A 16 9.45 21.33 -9.03
CA THR A 16 9.90 20.62 -7.82
C THR A 16 8.85 20.63 -6.72
N VAL A 17 8.16 21.77 -6.52
CA VAL A 17 7.01 21.84 -5.60
C VAL A 17 5.88 20.93 -6.07
N ALA A 18 5.56 20.93 -7.36
CA ALA A 18 4.51 20.06 -7.91
C ALA A 18 4.83 18.56 -7.75
N VAL A 19 6.09 18.16 -7.97
CA VAL A 19 6.52 16.77 -7.79
C VAL A 19 6.51 16.37 -6.31
N ALA A 20 6.88 17.27 -5.40
CA ALA A 20 6.90 17.01 -3.96
C ALA A 20 5.50 16.77 -3.37
N ILE A 21 4.44 17.32 -3.99
CA ILE A 21 3.05 17.09 -3.56
C ILE A 21 2.37 15.93 -4.30
N LEU A 22 3.04 15.29 -5.27
CA LEU A 22 2.47 14.10 -5.89
C LEU A 22 2.30 13.04 -4.80
N PRO A 23 1.11 12.43 -4.66
CA PRO A 23 0.98 11.25 -3.81
C PRO A 23 2.02 10.26 -4.31
N ALA A 24 2.85 9.73 -3.41
CA ALA A 24 3.71 8.62 -3.73
C ALA A 24 2.80 7.58 -4.37
N THR A 25 2.99 7.33 -5.67
CA THR A 25 2.24 6.28 -6.36
C THR A 25 2.39 5.07 -5.47
N ALA A 26 1.27 4.57 -4.95
CA ALA A 26 1.26 3.38 -4.13
C ALA A 26 1.77 2.29 -5.07
N ARG A 27 3.09 2.10 -5.05
CA ARG A 27 3.81 1.01 -5.71
C ARG A 27 3.06 -0.20 -5.26
N ALA A 28 2.18 -0.70 -6.13
CA ALA A 28 1.25 -1.76 -5.82
C ALA A 28 2.13 -2.86 -5.22
N ALA A 29 2.07 -3.00 -3.90
CA ALA A 29 2.92 -3.94 -3.22
C ALA A 29 2.32 -5.27 -3.60
N TRP A 30 2.89 -5.89 -4.63
CA TRP A 30 2.61 -7.27 -4.95
C TRP A 30 3.09 -8.05 -3.74
N VAL A 31 2.14 -8.63 -3.03
CA VAL A 31 2.42 -9.40 -1.83
C VAL A 31 2.15 -10.85 -2.20
N ASP A 32 3.12 -11.72 -1.90
CA ASP A 32 2.96 -13.16 -2.06
C ASP A 32 2.07 -13.67 -0.92
N TYR A 33 0.83 -13.99 -1.25
CA TYR A 33 -0.11 -14.58 -0.31
C TYR A 33 -0.28 -16.08 -0.56
N PRO A 34 -0.45 -16.89 0.49
CA PRO A 34 -0.88 -18.26 0.30
C PRO A 34 -2.31 -18.31 -0.26
N SER A 35 -2.54 -19.18 -1.25
CA SER A 35 -3.88 -19.47 -1.77
C SER A 35 -4.70 -20.31 -0.79
N GLY A 36 -6.03 -20.17 -0.79
CA GLY A 36 -6.94 -21.05 -0.04
C GLY A 36 -7.06 -20.74 1.45
N VAL A 37 -6.94 -19.46 1.82
CA VAL A 37 -6.99 -19.00 3.21
C VAL A 37 -8.40 -19.11 3.78
N PRO A 38 -8.62 -19.80 4.90
CA PRO A 38 -9.93 -19.84 5.54
C PRO A 38 -10.29 -18.50 6.19
N CYS A 39 -11.59 -18.22 6.30
CA CYS A 39 -12.05 -17.00 6.95
C CYS A 39 -11.85 -17.06 8.47
N GLY A 40 -11.57 -15.91 9.08
CA GLY A 40 -11.33 -15.75 10.51
C GLY A 40 -9.88 -15.95 10.94
N VAL A 41 -8.97 -16.24 10.00
CA VAL A 41 -7.54 -16.40 10.31
C VAL A 41 -6.75 -15.17 9.96
N THR A 42 -5.61 -15.03 10.64
CA THR A 42 -4.60 -14.02 10.30
C THR A 42 -3.34 -14.72 9.80
N ILE A 43 -2.93 -14.39 8.58
CA ILE A 43 -1.69 -14.91 7.99
C ILE A 43 -0.58 -13.89 8.22
N PRO A 44 0.61 -14.31 8.68
CA PRO A 44 1.77 -13.43 8.73
C PRO A 44 2.19 -13.04 7.31
N VAL A 45 2.23 -11.74 7.05
CA VAL A 45 2.53 -11.15 5.75
C VAL A 45 3.30 -9.87 6.05
N GLU A 46 4.63 -9.95 5.94
CA GLU A 46 5.52 -8.83 6.28
C GLU A 46 5.24 -7.58 5.42
N GLN A 47 4.77 -7.78 4.19
CA GLN A 47 4.44 -6.68 3.27
C GLN A 47 3.07 -6.04 3.55
N CYS A 48 2.22 -6.64 4.38
CA CYS A 48 0.95 -6.04 4.74
C CYS A 48 1.22 -4.78 5.56
N ASP A 49 0.60 -3.65 5.25
CA ASP A 49 0.66 -2.45 6.07
C ASP A 49 -0.77 -1.92 6.30
N PRO A 50 -1.26 -1.85 7.56
CA PRO A 50 -2.57 -1.29 7.87
C PRO A 50 -2.78 0.14 7.35
N GLY A 51 -1.71 0.93 7.20
CA GLY A 51 -1.75 2.28 6.66
C GLY A 51 -1.68 2.37 5.13
N ASP A 52 -1.37 1.27 4.43
CA ASP A 52 -1.25 1.24 2.98
C ASP A 52 -2.53 0.66 2.33
N ALA A 53 -3.24 1.50 1.58
CA ALA A 53 -4.46 1.11 0.89
C ALA A 53 -4.22 0.02 -0.17
N ALA A 54 -3.07 0.03 -0.85
CA ALA A 54 -2.74 -0.99 -1.85
C ALA A 54 -2.47 -2.34 -1.19
N ALA A 55 -1.74 -2.36 -0.07
CA ALA A 55 -1.52 -3.58 0.70
C ALA A 55 -2.84 -4.16 1.24
N ASN A 56 -3.73 -3.30 1.73
CA ASN A 56 -5.06 -3.71 2.16
C ASN A 56 -5.92 -4.26 1.01
N SER A 57 -5.85 -3.67 -0.18
CA SER A 57 -6.54 -4.19 -1.37
C SER A 57 -6.04 -5.58 -1.75
N ALA A 58 -4.73 -5.79 -1.73
CA ALA A 58 -4.16 -7.10 -2.04
C ALA A 58 -4.58 -8.15 -1.00
N CYS A 59 -4.57 -7.80 0.28
CA CYS A 59 -5.09 -8.66 1.35
C CYS A 59 -6.60 -8.92 1.19
N MET A 60 -7.36 -7.92 0.73
CA MET A 60 -8.78 -8.06 0.44
C MET A 60 -9.04 -9.09 -0.65
N ASP A 61 -8.36 -8.96 -1.79
CA ASP A 61 -8.53 -9.83 -2.95
C ASP A 61 -8.21 -11.28 -2.60
N VAL A 62 -7.13 -11.52 -1.85
CA VAL A 62 -6.71 -12.87 -1.47
C VAL A 62 -7.74 -13.56 -0.61
N CYS A 63 -8.22 -12.89 0.44
CA CYS A 63 -9.26 -13.45 1.29
C CYS A 63 -10.57 -13.63 0.51
N HIS A 64 -10.88 -12.71 -0.42
CA HIS A 64 -12.05 -12.82 -1.28
C HIS A 64 -11.95 -14.04 -2.22
N TYR A 65 -10.81 -14.26 -2.87
CA TYR A 65 -10.54 -15.44 -3.69
C TYR A 65 -10.44 -16.72 -2.86
N GLY A 66 -10.08 -16.63 -1.58
CA GLY A 66 -10.18 -17.73 -0.61
C GLY A 66 -11.61 -18.08 -0.19
N GLY A 67 -12.62 -17.28 -0.59
CA GLY A 67 -14.04 -17.50 -0.30
C GLY A 67 -14.62 -16.60 0.80
N CYS A 68 -13.83 -15.68 1.37
CA CYS A 68 -14.28 -14.76 2.40
C CYS A 68 -14.95 -13.54 1.78
N ARG A 69 -16.29 -13.47 1.85
CA ARG A 69 -17.07 -12.40 1.22
C ARG A 69 -16.71 -10.99 1.70
N ARG A 70 -16.23 -10.86 2.95
CA ARG A 70 -15.80 -9.58 3.51
C ARG A 70 -14.35 -9.23 3.15
N GLY A 71 -13.67 -10.11 2.41
CA GLY A 71 -12.26 -10.01 2.08
C GLY A 71 -11.39 -10.03 3.33
N GLY A 72 -10.32 -9.25 3.30
CA GLY A 72 -9.27 -9.20 4.29
C GLY A 72 -8.92 -7.78 4.69
N GLN A 73 -8.08 -7.64 5.71
CA GLN A 73 -7.50 -6.38 6.14
C GLN A 73 -6.10 -6.61 6.73
N CYS A 74 -5.17 -5.70 6.44
CA CYS A 74 -3.88 -5.71 7.10
C CYS A 74 -4.00 -5.33 8.57
N VAL A 75 -3.30 -6.07 9.42
CA VAL A 75 -3.27 -5.88 10.88
C VAL A 75 -1.84 -5.97 11.40
N SER A 76 -1.57 -5.26 12.49
CA SER A 76 -0.31 -5.39 13.24
C SER A 76 -0.41 -6.57 14.20
N LEU A 77 0.57 -7.48 14.19
CA LEU A 77 0.59 -8.67 15.04
C LEU A 77 1.26 -8.43 16.41
N GLY A 78 1.75 -7.21 16.65
CA GLY A 78 2.43 -6.79 17.89
C GLY A 78 3.96 -6.78 17.75
N LEU A 79 4.63 -6.41 18.85
CA LEU A 79 6.09 -6.27 18.89
C LEU A 79 6.76 -7.57 18.42
N ALA A 80 7.61 -7.45 17.39
CA ALA A 80 8.39 -8.52 16.77
C ALA A 80 7.62 -9.60 15.99
N ARG A 81 6.28 -9.58 15.93
CA ARG A 81 5.50 -10.48 15.06
C ARG A 81 5.24 -9.91 13.67
N GLY A 82 5.64 -8.66 13.44
CA GLY A 82 5.42 -7.97 12.18
C GLY A 82 3.95 -7.68 11.92
N ARG A 83 3.54 -7.90 10.69
CA ARG A 83 2.21 -7.58 10.18
C ARG A 83 1.61 -8.81 9.51
N GLY A 84 0.31 -8.77 9.33
CA GLY A 84 -0.42 -9.89 8.73
C GLY A 84 -1.70 -9.45 8.06
N CYS A 85 -2.25 -10.35 7.27
CA CYS A 85 -3.54 -10.19 6.61
C CYS A 85 -4.59 -11.02 7.36
N HIS A 86 -5.59 -10.35 7.93
CA HIS A 86 -6.71 -10.98 8.61
C HIS A 86 -7.88 -11.14 7.64
N CYS A 87 -8.23 -12.38 7.31
CA CYS A 87 -9.40 -12.69 6.48
C CYS A 87 -10.67 -12.64 7.31
N LYS A 88 -11.60 -11.76 6.94
CA LYS A 88 -12.82 -11.51 7.71
C LYS A 88 -13.92 -12.49 7.33
N CYS A 89 -14.59 -13.07 8.35
CA CYS A 89 -15.84 -13.81 8.18
C CYS A 89 -17.01 -12.87 7.89
#